data_AF-A0A4R3MKN7-F1
#
_entry.id   AF-A0A4R3MKN7-F1
#
_cell.length_a   1.000
_cell.length_b   1.000
_cell.length_c   1.000
_cell.angle_alpha   90.00
_cell.angle_beta   90.00
_cell.angle_gamma   90.00
#
_symmetry.space_group_name_H-M   'P 1'
#
loop_
_entity.id
_entity.type
_entity.pdbx_description
1 polymer ?
#
loop_
_entity_poly.entity_id
_entity_poly.type
_entity_poly.pdbx_seq_one_letter_code
_entity_poly.pdbx_strand_id
1 'polypeptide(L)' 'MKTLDYIALILVLIGAINWGLVGFFNFDLVAALFGGVNTAFSRVIYAIIGIAGLYAISFFGRLRSEE' A
#
# COMPACT_ATOMS: atom_id res chain seq x y z
N MET A 1 -17.59 5.72 -4.44
CA MET A 1 -17.09 4.90 -5.56
C MET A 1 -16.58 3.60 -4.96
N LYS A 2 -17.49 2.66 -4.62
CA LYS A 2 -17.14 1.50 -3.76
C LYS A 2 -15.95 0.69 -4.29
N THR A 3 -15.87 0.48 -5.60
CA THR A 3 -14.77 -0.26 -6.25
C THR A 3 -13.40 0.39 -6.04
N LEU A 4 -13.31 1.72 -6.16
CA LEU A 4 -12.05 2.44 -5.95
C LEU A 4 -11.60 2.36 -4.49
N ASP A 5 -12.57 2.42 -3.58
CA ASP A 5 -12.32 2.34 -2.14
C ASP A 5 -11.76 0.95 -1.78
N TYR A 6 -12.32 -0.13 -2.33
CA TYR A 6 -11.80 -1.50 -2.18
C TYR A 6 -10.39 -1.68 -2.77
N ILE A 7 -10.15 -1.17 -3.98
CA ILE A 7 -8.82 -1.27 -4.62
C ILE A 7 -7.76 -0.57 -3.76
N ALA A 8 -8.04 0.64 -3.29
CA ALA A 8 -7.12 1.37 -2.42
C ALA A 8 -6.89 0.63 -1.10
N LEU A 9 -7.94 0.06 -0.49
CA LEU A 9 -7.81 -0.70 0.76
C LEU A 9 -6.92 -1.95 0.59
N ILE A 10 -7.06 -2.67 -0.52
CA ILE A 10 -6.22 -3.82 -0.86
C ILE A 10 -4.75 -3.39 -1.05
N LEU A 11 -4.51 -2.29 -1.78
CA LEU A 11 -3.15 -1.78 -2.00
C LEU A 11 -2.48 -1.35 -0.69
N VAL A 12 -3.23 -0.71 0.21
CA VAL A 12 -2.75 -0.35 1.55
C VAL A 12 -2.43 -1.57 2.38
N LEU A 13 -3.26 -2.61 2.32
CA LEU A 13 -3.03 -3.86 3.03
C LEU A 13 -1.75 -4.55 2.54
N ILE A 14 -1.53 -4.60 1.22
CA ILE A 14 -0.29 -5.12 0.63
C ILE A 14 0.93 -4.35 1.16
N GLY A 15 0.83 -3.01 1.23
CA GLY A 15 1.86 -2.16 1.80
C GLY A 15 2.15 -2.48 3.27
N ALA A 16 1.12 -2.58 4.10
CA ALA A 16 1.25 -2.89 5.52
C ALA A 16 1.88 -4.28 5.76
N ILE A 17 1.51 -5.29 4.95
CA ILE A 17 2.11 -6.62 5.02
C ILE A 17 3.59 -6.57 4.63
N ASN A 18 3.96 -5.86 3.55
CA ASN A 18 5.36 -5.72 3.15
C ASN A 18 6.20 -5.05 4.25
N TRP A 19 5.71 -3.95 4.83
CA TRP A 19 6.38 -3.27 5.93
C TRP A 19 6.45 -4.12 7.20
N GLY A 20 5.43 -4.93 7.49
CA GLY A 20 5.48 -5.89 8.59
C GLY A 20 6.57 -6.95 8.38
N LEU A 21 6.70 -7.50 7.18
CA LEU A 21 7.75 -8.45 6.83
C LEU A 21 9.16 -7.82 6.96
N VAL A 22 9.32 -6.58 6.52
CA VAL A 22 10.58 -5.83 6.70
C VAL A 22 10.88 -5.61 8.18
N GLY A 23 9.88 -5.23 8.99
CA GLY A 23 10.07 -4.95 10.42
C GLY A 23 10.39 -6.19 11.25
N PHE A 24 9.71 -7.32 11.01
CA PHE A 24 9.90 -8.55 11.80
C PHE A 24 11.03 -9.44 11.29
N PHE A 25 11.24 -9.48 9.98
CA PHE A 25 12.13 -10.46 9.35
C PHE A 25 13.22 -9.82 8.48
N ASN A 26 13.30 -8.49 8.41
CA ASN A 26 14.15 -7.76 7.44
C ASN A 26 13.94 -8.25 5.99
N PHE A 27 12.73 -8.75 5.69
CA PHE A 27 12.39 -9.32 4.40
C PHE A 27 11.48 -8.38 3.61
N ASP A 28 11.97 -7.89 2.48
CA ASP A 28 11.20 -7.05 1.57
C ASP A 28 10.61 -7.91 0.45
N LEU A 29 9.31 -8.22 0.56
CA LEU A 29 8.59 -9.08 -0.37
C LEU A 29 8.51 -8.43 -1.76
N VAL A 30 8.29 -7.11 -1.84
CA VAL A 30 8.23 -6.40 -3.12
C VAL A 30 9.60 -6.47 -3.80
N ALA A 31 10.68 -6.19 -3.07
CA ALA A 31 12.03 -6.33 -3.61
C ALA A 31 12.34 -7.78 -4.04
N ALA A 32 11.93 -8.77 -3.23
CA ALA A 32 12.17 -10.18 -3.54
C ALA A 32 11.46 -10.64 -4.83
N LEU A 33 10.24 -10.15 -5.08
CA LEU A 33 9.46 -10.49 -6.27
C LEU A 33 9.89 -9.73 -7.53
N PHE A 34 10.38 -8.49 -7.37
CA PHE A 34 10.65 -7.58 -8.50
C PHE A 34 12.14 -7.27 -8.72
N GLY A 35 13.04 -8.12 -8.19
CA GLY A 35 14.47 -8.11 -8.51
C GLY A 35 15.31 -7.11 -7.71
N GLY A 36 14.82 -6.64 -6.56
CA GLY A 36 15.55 -5.82 -5.60
C GLY A 36 14.94 -4.44 -5.35
N VAL A 37 15.35 -3.80 -4.24
CA VAL A 37 14.87 -2.46 -3.82
C VAL A 37 15.22 -1.34 -4.81
N ASN A 38 16.28 -1.53 -5.59
CA ASN A 38 16.81 -0.52 -6.52
C ASN A 38 16.24 -0.64 -7.94
N THR A 39 15.40 -1.64 -8.24
CA THR A 39 14.79 -1.73 -9.57
C THR A 39 13.75 -0.62 -9.73
N ALA A 40 13.71 -0.02 -10.93
CA ALA A 40 12.73 1.01 -11.26
C ALA A 40 11.29 0.50 -11.05
N PHE A 41 11.07 -0.81 -11.23
CA PHE A 41 9.78 -1.45 -11.06
C PHE A 41 9.34 -1.52 -9.59
N SER A 42 10.20 -1.98 -8.68
CA SER A 42 9.89 -1.99 -7.22
C SER A 42 9.53 -0.59 -6.73
N ARG A 43 10.25 0.44 -7.19
CA ARG A 43 9.98 1.84 -6.83
C ARG A 43 8.60 2.32 -7.28
N VAL A 44 8.16 1.91 -8.48
CA VAL A 44 6.81 2.24 -8.97
C VAL A 44 5.76 1.57 -8.10
N ILE A 45 5.95 0.31 -7.70
CA ILE A 45 5.03 -0.40 -6.80
C ILE A 45 4.93 0.30 -5.45
N TYR A 46 6.05 0.68 -4.83
CA TYR A 46 6.02 1.43 -3.58
C TYR A 46 5.32 2.79 -3.71
N ALA A 47 5.52 3.50 -4.84
CA ALA A 47 4.85 4.76 -5.09
C ALA A 47 3.32 4.60 -5.20
N ILE A 48 2.85 3.56 -5.91
CA ILE A 48 1.42 3.26 -6.04
C ILE A 48 0.81 2.90 -4.68
N ILE A 49 1.50 2.07 -3.89
CA ILE A 49 1.08 1.72 -2.52
C ILE A 49 1.00 2.97 -1.64
N GLY A 50 2.00 3.86 -1.71
CA GLY A 50 2.02 5.11 -0.96
C GLY A 50 0.86 6.04 -1.33
N ILE A 51 0.58 6.21 -2.62
CA ILE A 51 -0.56 7.01 -3.11
C ILE A 51 -1.88 6.40 -2.66
N ALA A 52 -2.02 5.07 -2.70
CA ALA A 52 -3.21 4.38 -2.18
C ALA A 52 -3.39 4.61 -0.67
N GLY A 53 -2.29 4.63 0.09
CA GLY A 53 -2.29 5.00 1.52
C GLY A 53 -2.80 6.41 1.76
N LEU A 54 -2.30 7.38 0.99
CA LEU A 54 -2.78 8.77 1.08
C LEU A 54 -4.26 8.88 0.70
N TYR A 55 -4.72 8.14 -0.31
CA TYR A 55 -6.14 8.09 -0.66
C TYR A 55 -6.99 7.49 0.46
N ALA A 56 -6.51 6.44 1.14
CA ALA A 56 -7.23 5.80 2.24
C ALA A 56 -7.42 6.72 3.46
N ILE A 57 -6.62 7.77 3.63
CA ILE A 57 -6.88 8.81 4.66
C ILE A 57 -8.25 9.46 4.43
N SER A 58 -8.68 9.62 3.18
CA SER A 58 -10.00 10.17 2.86
C SER A 58 -11.17 9.29 3.33
N PHE A 59 -10.94 8.00 3.62
CA PHE A 59 -11.95 7.10 4.18
C PHE A 59 -12.36 7.53 5.59
N PHE A 60 -11.41 7.95 6.42
CA PHE A 60 -11.71 8.48 7.75
C PHE A 60 -12.61 9.72 7.69
N GLY A 61 -12.43 10.58 6.68
CA GLY A 61 -13.29 11.74 6.45
C GLY A 61 -14.68 11.37 5.97
N ARG A 62 -14.82 10.35 5.11
CA ARG A 62 -16.11 9.88 4.58
C ARG A 62 -16.95 9.11 5.59
N LEU A 63 -16.32 8.31 6.46
CA LEU A 63 -17.01 7.60 7.55
C LEU A 63 -17.70 8.58 8.51
N ARG A 64 -17.17 9.78 8.67
CA ARG A 64 -17.74 10.83 9.54
C ARG A 64 -18.86 11.64 8.89
N SER A 65 -19.01 11.60 7.57
CA SER A 65 -20.07 12.32 6.84
C SER A 65 -21.37 11.54 6.66
N GLU A 66 -21.43 10.30 7.16
CA GLU A 66 -22.64 9.46 7.16
C GLU A 66 -23.42 9.50 8.51
N GLU A 67 -23.03 10.36 9.45
CA GLU A 67 -23.89 10.79 10.59
C GLU A 67 -24.73 12.01 10.21
#